data_AF-A0A4Y5YFT0-F1
#
_entry.id   AF-A0A4Y5YFT0-F1
#
_cell.length_a   1.000
_cell.length_b   1.000
_cell.length_c   1.000
_cell.angle_alpha   90.00
_cell.angle_beta   90.00
_cell.angle_gamma   90.00
#
_symmetry.space_group_name_H-M   'P 1'
#
loop_
_entity.id
_entity.type
_entity.pdbx_description
1 polymer ?
#
loop_
_entity_poly.entity_id
_entity_poly.type
_entity_poly.pdbx_seq_one_letter_code
_entity_poly.pdbx_strand_id
1 'polypeptide(L)'
;MNNDLNLQKMMNAFDELDFEQRTTTNLENARNKQQMTAYINSLDFSIRRLKILQESVNDIVEQKQLDLVKQEHIQTYKTKIINLSRKYNISYQDVINIMAQLSHK
;
A
#
# COMPACT_ATOMS: atom_id res chain seq x y z
N MET A 1 38.41 34.83 5.64
CA MET A 1 37.17 34.88 6.44
C MET A 1 35.89 35.08 5.63
N ASN A 2 35.88 35.72 4.44
CA ASN A 2 34.66 35.83 3.60
C ASN A 2 34.40 34.64 2.66
N ASN A 3 35.43 33.87 2.28
CA ASN A 3 35.26 32.70 1.39
C ASN A 3 34.65 31.49 2.12
N ASP A 4 34.99 31.26 3.38
CA ASP A 4 34.48 30.10 4.15
C ASP A 4 32.97 30.21 4.41
N LEU A 5 32.48 31.43 4.68
CA LEU A 5 31.04 31.71 4.85
C LEU A 5 30.26 31.52 3.54
N ASN A 6 30.87 31.81 2.39
CA ASN A 6 30.29 31.55 1.07
C ASN A 6 30.30 30.06 0.72
N LEU A 7 31.36 29.34 1.11
CA LEU A 7 31.46 27.90 0.88
C LEU A 7 30.42 27.12 1.71
N GLN A 8 30.26 27.45 3.00
CA GLN A 8 29.22 26.84 3.83
C GLN A 8 27.80 27.15 3.33
N LYS A 9 27.52 28.39 2.90
CA LYS A 9 26.24 28.73 2.29
C LYS A 9 25.98 27.99 0.99
N MET A 10 27.02 27.84 0.16
CA MET A 10 26.94 27.07 -1.08
C MET A 10 26.71 25.58 -0.81
N MET A 11 27.41 25.00 0.17
CA MET A 11 27.21 23.60 0.59
C MET A 11 25.80 23.37 1.13
N ASN A 12 25.30 24.26 1.99
CA ASN A 12 23.92 24.16 2.50
C ASN A 12 22.88 24.26 1.37
N ALA A 13 23.09 25.13 0.38
CA ALA A 13 22.20 25.23 -0.78
C ALA A 13 22.26 23.97 -1.68
N PHE A 14 23.42 23.33 -1.79
CA PHE A 14 23.56 22.05 -2.47
C PHE A 14 22.87 20.92 -1.71
N ASP A 15 22.98 20.89 -0.38
CA ASP A 15 22.31 19.90 0.46
C ASP A 15 20.77 20.09 0.42
N GLU A 16 20.28 21.33 0.40
CA GLU A 16 18.85 21.62 0.21
C GLU A 16 18.38 21.20 -1.18
N LEU A 17 19.13 21.48 -2.25
CA LEU A 17 18.81 21.05 -3.60
C LEU A 17 18.85 19.53 -3.77
N ASP A 18 19.83 18.85 -3.19
CA ASP A 18 19.93 17.38 -3.23
C ASP A 18 18.80 16.74 -2.39
N PHE A 19 18.43 17.36 -1.27
CA PHE A 19 17.26 16.95 -0.49
C PHE A 19 15.94 17.15 -1.25
N GLU A 20 15.75 18.30 -1.90
CA GLU A 20 14.60 18.57 -2.76
C GLU A 20 14.55 17.58 -3.93
N GLN A 21 15.66 17.34 -4.62
CA GLN A 21 15.72 16.37 -5.71
C GLN A 21 15.36 14.96 -5.25
N ARG A 22 15.84 14.51 -4.08
CA ARG A 22 15.53 13.18 -3.52
C ARG A 22 14.09 13.02 -3.05
N THR A 23 13.46 14.11 -2.60
CA THR A 23 12.10 14.06 -2.02
C THR A 23 10.99 14.40 -3.03
N THR A 24 11.31 15.08 -4.12
CA THR A 24 10.33 15.55 -5.12
C THR A 24 10.27 14.72 -6.40
N THR A 25 11.24 13.82 -6.66
CA THR A 25 11.29 13.09 -7.93
C THR A 25 10.57 11.76 -7.95
N ASN A 26 10.32 11.09 -6.82
CA ASN A 26 9.68 9.76 -6.86
C ASN A 26 8.78 9.43 -5.65
N LEU A 27 7.49 9.20 -5.92
CA LEU A 27 6.49 8.79 -4.93
C LEU A 27 6.76 7.36 -4.40
N GLU A 28 7.44 6.51 -5.16
CA GLU A 28 7.76 5.13 -4.77
C GLU A 28 8.58 5.04 -3.48
N ASN A 29 9.40 6.05 -3.21
CA ASN A 29 10.27 6.10 -2.03
C ASN A 29 9.65 6.85 -0.85
N ALA A 30 8.47 7.47 -1.04
CA ALA A 30 7.81 8.25 0.01
C ALA A 30 7.20 7.30 1.05
N ARG A 31 7.70 7.37 2.29
CA ARG A 31 7.28 6.48 3.40
C ARG A 31 6.36 7.16 4.40
N ASN A 32 6.23 8.48 4.34
CA ASN A 32 5.43 9.24 5.29
C ASN A 32 4.64 10.36 4.60
N LYS A 33 3.66 10.91 5.33
CA LYS A 33 2.76 11.95 4.83
C LYS A 33 3.49 13.21 4.37
N GLN A 34 4.59 13.61 5.02
CA GLN A 34 5.34 14.81 4.64
C GLN A 34 5.97 14.62 3.26
N GLN A 35 6.63 13.49 3.02
CA GLN A 35 7.22 13.14 1.73
C GLN A 35 6.17 13.01 0.62
N MET A 36 5.05 12.34 0.90
CA MET A 36 3.96 12.20 -0.07
C MET A 36 3.33 13.55 -0.42
N THR A 37 3.11 14.40 0.58
CA THR A 37 2.58 15.76 0.37
C THR A 37 3.56 16.62 -0.43
N ALA A 38 4.86 16.57 -0.13
CA ALA A 38 5.89 17.32 -0.85
C ALA A 38 5.93 16.92 -2.34
N TYR A 39 5.86 15.62 -2.63
CA TYR A 39 5.76 15.13 -4.00
C TYR A 39 4.46 15.57 -4.69
N ILE A 40 3.30 15.42 -4.04
CA ILE A 40 2.03 15.83 -4.66
C ILE A 40 2.00 17.34 -4.95
N ASN A 41 2.60 18.15 -4.07
CA ASN A 41 2.75 19.59 -4.28
C ASN A 41 3.71 19.92 -5.43
N SER A 42 4.78 19.15 -5.64
CA SER A 42 5.71 19.37 -6.75
C SER A 42 5.08 19.12 -8.13
N LEU A 43 3.97 18.37 -8.19
CA LEU A 43 3.24 18.12 -9.43
C LEU A 43 2.46 19.35 -9.95
N ASP A 44 2.30 20.39 -9.13
CA ASP A 44 1.56 21.63 -9.46
C ASP A 44 0.16 21.37 -10.05
N PHE A 45 -0.58 20.44 -9.44
CA PHE A 45 -1.92 20.07 -9.89
C PHE A 45 -2.96 21.09 -9.49
N SER A 46 -3.85 21.43 -10.43
CA SER A 46 -5.06 22.18 -10.10
C SER A 46 -5.95 21.40 -9.12
N ILE A 47 -6.78 22.11 -8.36
CA ILE A 47 -7.75 21.52 -7.42
C ILE A 47 -8.58 20.42 -8.09
N ARG A 48 -8.98 20.62 -9.35
CA ARG A 48 -9.73 19.63 -10.11
C ARG A 48 -8.95 18.32 -10.29
N ARG A 49 -7.65 18.40 -10.63
CA ARG A 49 -6.79 17.22 -10.78
C ARG A 49 -6.50 16.54 -9.44
N LEU A 50 -6.35 17.32 -8.37
CA LEU A 50 -6.19 16.78 -7.01
C LEU A 50 -7.42 15.99 -6.56
N LYS A 51 -8.64 16.43 -6.89
CA LYS A 51 -9.87 15.66 -6.62
C LYS A 51 -9.88 14.31 -7.36
N ILE A 52 -9.52 14.30 -8.63
CA ILE A 52 -9.43 13.06 -9.42
C ILE A 52 -8.38 12.11 -8.83
N LEU A 53 -7.23 12.65 -8.40
CA LEU A 53 -6.18 11.87 -7.74
C LEU A 53 -6.70 11.29 -6.41
N GLN A 54 -7.43 12.07 -5.62
CA GLN A 54 -8.04 11.61 -4.37
C GLN A 54 -9.03 10.46 -4.61
N GLU A 55 -9.93 10.61 -5.58
CA GLU A 55 -10.89 9.55 -5.96
C GLU A 55 -10.15 8.28 -6.39
N SER A 56 -9.15 8.41 -7.27
CA SER A 56 -8.35 7.26 -7.74
C SER A 56 -7.62 6.55 -6.60
N VAL A 57 -7.04 7.30 -5.65
CA VAL A 57 -6.37 6.72 -4.48
C VAL A 57 -7.38 6.02 -3.56
N ASN A 58 -8.56 6.60 -3.36
CA ASN A 58 -9.61 6.00 -2.53
C ASN A 58 -10.05 4.65 -3.11
N ASP A 59 -10.32 4.58 -4.41
CA ASP A 59 -10.74 3.34 -5.09
C ASP A 59 -9.68 2.24 -4.95
N ILE A 60 -8.40 2.59 -5.09
CA ILE A 60 -7.29 1.64 -4.91
C ILE A 60 -7.22 1.15 -3.46
N VAL A 61 -7.40 2.04 -2.48
CA VAL A 61 -7.37 1.69 -1.06
C VAL A 61 -8.52 0.74 -0.73
N GLU A 62 -9.73 1.05 -1.18
CA GLU A 62 -10.92 0.21 -0.97
C GLU A 62 -10.70 -1.20 -1.56
N GLN A 63 -10.22 -1.28 -2.80
CA GLN A 63 -9.94 -2.56 -3.45
C GLN A 63 -8.91 -3.38 -2.67
N LYS A 64 -7.82 -2.75 -2.21
CA LYS A 64 -6.80 -3.43 -1.39
C LYS A 64 -7.36 -3.94 -0.06
N GLN A 65 -8.21 -3.16 0.59
CA GLN A 65 -8.86 -3.58 1.84
C GLN A 65 -9.77 -4.80 1.61
N LEU A 66 -10.58 -4.78 0.55
CA LEU A 66 -11.42 -5.93 0.19
C LEU A 66 -10.59 -7.18 -0.09
N ASP A 67 -9.45 -7.04 -0.77
CA ASP A 67 -8.59 -8.17 -1.07
C ASP A 67 -7.90 -8.74 0.18
N LEU A 68 -7.55 -7.90 1.16
CA LEU A 68 -7.08 -8.37 2.47
C LEU A 68 -8.15 -9.21 3.18
N VAL A 69 -9.39 -8.71 3.24
CA VAL A 69 -10.51 -9.44 3.86
C VAL A 69 -10.76 -10.78 3.16
N LYS A 70 -10.69 -10.82 1.83
CA LYS A 70 -10.80 -12.08 1.06
C LYS A 70 -9.69 -13.06 1.44
N GLN A 71 -8.45 -12.59 1.54
CA GLN A 71 -7.31 -13.43 1.93
C GLN A 71 -7.48 -14.01 3.34
N GLU A 72 -7.93 -13.18 4.31
CA GLU A 72 -8.23 -13.62 5.67
C GLU A 72 -9.33 -14.68 5.71
N HIS A 73 -10.42 -14.47 4.96
CA HIS A 73 -11.49 -15.45 4.84
C HIS A 73 -10.98 -16.77 4.25
N ILE A 74 -10.23 -16.73 3.15
CA ILE A 74 -9.65 -17.93 2.53
C ILE A 74 -8.79 -18.69 3.55
N GLN A 75 -7.93 -17.99 4.29
CA GLN A 75 -7.06 -18.62 5.29
C GLN A 75 -7.87 -19.24 6.44
N THR A 76 -8.93 -18.56 6.87
CA THR A 76 -9.87 -19.08 7.87
C THR A 76 -10.58 -20.34 7.38
N TYR A 77 -11.08 -20.35 6.14
CA TYR A 77 -11.71 -21.52 5.54
C TYR A 77 -10.74 -22.70 5.43
N LYS A 78 -9.52 -22.48 4.92
CA LYS A 78 -8.47 -23.52 4.87
C LYS A 78 -8.23 -24.13 6.25
N THR A 79 -8.13 -23.30 7.28
CA THR A 79 -7.92 -23.75 8.66
C THR A 79 -9.09 -24.59 9.17
N LYS A 80 -10.33 -24.15 8.91
CA LYS A 80 -11.54 -24.90 9.28
C LYS A 80 -11.60 -26.26 8.57
N ILE A 81 -11.28 -26.32 7.27
CA ILE A 81 -11.27 -27.58 6.50
C ILE A 81 -10.21 -28.53 7.04
N ILE A 82 -9.00 -28.04 7.35
CA ILE A 82 -7.94 -28.85 7.98
C ILE A 82 -8.42 -29.43 9.31
N ASN A 83 -9.06 -28.62 10.15
CA ASN A 83 -9.57 -29.07 11.45
C ASN A 83 -10.67 -30.13 11.28
N LEU A 84 -11.56 -29.98 10.31
CA LEU A 84 -12.60 -30.97 10.00
C LEU A 84 -12.00 -32.27 9.46
N SER A 85 -11.05 -32.18 8.53
CA SER A 85 -10.32 -33.33 7.97
C SER A 85 -9.68 -34.15 9.09
N ARG A 86 -9.00 -33.49 10.05
CA ARG A 86 -8.43 -34.14 11.22
C ARG A 86 -9.48 -34.73 12.15
N LYS A 87 -10.56 -34.00 12.43
CA LYS A 87 -11.62 -34.42 13.36
C LYS A 87 -12.33 -35.69 12.89
N TYR A 88 -12.60 -35.79 11.59
CA TYR A 88 -13.34 -36.90 11.00
C TYR A 88 -12.45 -37.96 10.34
N ASN A 89 -11.12 -37.77 10.37
CA ASN A 89 -10.14 -38.64 9.73
C ASN A 89 -10.45 -38.90 8.25
N ILE A 90 -10.85 -37.85 7.53
CA ILE A 90 -11.13 -37.86 6.09
C ILE A 90 -10.21 -36.88 5.37
N SER A 91 -10.04 -37.03 4.05
CA SER A 91 -9.13 -36.15 3.32
C SER A 91 -9.67 -34.72 3.25
N TYR A 92 -8.77 -33.76 3.04
CA TYR A 92 -9.14 -32.36 2.80
C TYR A 92 -10.15 -32.22 1.65
N GLN A 93 -9.99 -33.00 0.59
CA GLN A 93 -10.86 -32.98 -0.57
C GLN A 93 -12.25 -33.56 -0.26
N ASP A 94 -12.32 -34.60 0.58
CA ASP A 94 -13.60 -35.19 0.98
C ASP A 94 -14.46 -34.19 1.77
N VAL A 95 -13.83 -33.42 2.68
CA VAL A 95 -14.53 -32.35 3.41
C VAL A 95 -15.14 -31.34 2.43
N ILE A 96 -14.39 -30.91 1.42
CA ILE A 96 -14.88 -29.96 0.41
C ILE A 96 -16.04 -30.56 -0.39
N ASN A 97 -15.89 -31.80 -0.86
CA ASN A 97 -16.93 -32.48 -1.65
C ASN A 97 -18.23 -32.63 -0.85
N ILE A 98 -18.14 -33.01 0.42
CA ILE A 98 -19.30 -33.11 1.32
C ILE A 98 -19.94 -31.73 1.53
N MET A 99 -19.15 -30.69 1.79
CA MET A 99 -19.68 -29.32 1.97
C MET A 99 -20.37 -28.81 0.70
N ALA A 100 -19.82 -29.09 -0.49
CA ALA A 100 -20.44 -28.72 -1.77
C ALA A 100 -21.77 -29.45 -1.98
N GLN A 101 -21.84 -30.75 -1.70
CA GLN A 101 -23.07 -31.52 -1.79
C GLN A 101 -24.17 -30.99 -0.85
N LEU A 102 -23.80 -30.57 0.36
CA LEU A 102 -24.74 -30.00 1.33
C LEU A 102 -25.24 -28.61 0.94
N SER A 103 -24.45 -27.82 0.20
CA SER A 103 -24.84 -26.48 -0.26
C SER A 103 -25.85 -26.49 -1.43
N HIS A 104 -25.98 -27.61 -2.14
CA HIS A 104 -26.89 -27.78 -3.27
C HIS A 104 -28.21 -28.48 -2.91
N LYS A 105 -28.46 -28.68 -1.61
CA LYS A 105 -29.72 -29.17 -1.04
C LYS A 105 -30.48 -28.02 -0.39
#